data_AF-A0A4V6KPH7-F1
#
_entry.id   AF-A0A4V6KPH7-F1
#
_cell.length_a   1.000
_cell.length_b   1.000
_cell.length_c   1.000
_cell.angle_alpha   90.00
_cell.angle_beta   90.00
_cell.angle_gamma   90.00
#
_symmetry.space_group_name_H-M   'P 1'
#
loop_
_entity.id
_entity.type
_entity.pdbx_description
1 polymer ?
#
loop_
_entity_poly.entity_id
_entity_poly.type
_entity_poly.pdbx_seq_one_letter_code
_entity_poly.pdbx_strand_id
1 'polypeptide(L)'
;MIAWYSSFADAGINKSETDSVTQHEKETLLAHLNREHGSAPSKLTLQRKTRSTLNIPSTGGKSKSVQIEVRKKRTYVNRDPQEAQQAEAAEQAQREAEEQARREAEELAKREAEAKRAAEEQAKREAAEIAKRNSAEKEKVTNQHTDEMTKPAQAEKARREAEAAELKRKAGRRSTPQGGKKTPNA
;
A
#
# COMPACT_ATOMS: atom_id res chain seq x y z
N MET A 1 -40.96 59.65 16.27
CA MET A 1 -40.66 60.06 14.89
C MET A 1 -39.38 60.92 14.78
N ILE A 2 -38.75 61.33 15.89
CA ILE A 2 -37.61 62.27 15.90
C ILE A 2 -36.24 61.59 15.62
N ALA A 3 -36.08 60.30 15.95
CA ALA A 3 -34.80 59.61 15.85
C ALA A 3 -34.29 59.41 14.41
N TRP A 4 -35.19 59.37 13.42
CA TRP A 4 -34.81 59.12 12.03
C TRP A 4 -34.17 60.35 11.37
N TYR A 5 -34.61 61.55 11.76
CA TYR A 5 -34.10 62.81 11.23
C TYR A 5 -32.61 63.03 11.50
N SER A 6 -32.17 62.62 12.68
CA SER A 6 -30.77 62.77 13.10
C SER A 6 -29.82 62.01 12.16
N SER A 7 -30.23 60.84 11.66
CA SER A 7 -29.43 60.05 10.73
C SER A 7 -29.36 60.65 9.32
N PHE A 8 -30.36 61.43 8.90
CA PHE A 8 -30.32 62.16 7.63
C PHE A 8 -29.31 63.30 7.66
N ALA A 9 -29.33 64.10 8.74
CA ALA A 9 -28.38 65.18 8.93
C ALA A 9 -26.93 64.65 9.00
N ASP A 10 -26.74 63.53 9.68
CA ASP A 10 -25.44 62.87 9.81
C ASP A 10 -24.93 62.28 8.48
N ALA A 11 -25.84 61.73 7.67
CA ALA A 11 -25.57 61.30 6.30
C ALA A 11 -25.46 62.46 5.28
N GLY A 12 -25.58 63.72 5.71
CA GLY A 12 -25.45 64.91 4.87
C GLY A 12 -26.68 65.25 4.00
N ILE A 13 -27.85 64.68 4.32
CA ILE A 13 -29.10 64.88 3.58
C ILE A 13 -30.00 65.85 4.36
N ASN A 14 -30.14 67.07 3.87
CA ASN A 14 -30.97 68.11 4.50
C ASN A 14 -32.42 68.06 3.98
N LYS A 15 -33.23 67.12 4.47
CA LYS A 15 -34.67 66.99 4.12
C LYS A 15 -35.56 67.08 5.35
N SER A 16 -36.79 67.59 5.23
CA SER A 16 -37.78 67.74 6.33
C SER A 16 -38.80 66.59 6.39
N GLU A 17 -39.61 66.48 7.45
CA GLU A 17 -40.64 65.42 7.62
C GLU A 17 -41.65 65.31 6.47
N THR A 18 -41.81 66.37 5.67
CA THR A 18 -42.76 66.44 4.55
C THR A 18 -42.13 66.11 3.20
N ASP A 19 -40.81 65.98 3.12
CA ASP A 19 -40.10 65.79 1.86
C ASP A 19 -39.87 64.32 1.51
N SER A 20 -39.87 64.01 0.21
CA SER A 20 -39.74 62.64 -0.30
C SER A 20 -38.27 62.27 -0.47
N VAL A 21 -37.86 61.11 0.06
CA VAL A 21 -36.49 60.60 -0.06
C VAL A 21 -36.31 59.87 -1.38
N THR A 22 -35.33 60.32 -2.18
CA THR A 22 -34.95 59.70 -3.45
C THR A 22 -34.22 58.38 -3.24
N GLN A 23 -34.15 57.54 -4.27
CA GLN A 23 -33.46 56.25 -4.17
C GLN A 23 -31.97 56.42 -3.83
N HIS A 24 -31.31 57.45 -4.38
CA HIS A 24 -29.91 57.73 -4.11
C HIS A 24 -29.67 58.10 -2.64
N GLU A 25 -30.52 58.93 -2.06
CA GLU A 25 -30.43 59.32 -0.65
C GLU A 25 -30.69 58.15 0.30
N LYS A 26 -31.58 57.22 -0.07
CA LYS A 26 -31.78 55.97 0.68
C LYS A 26 -30.51 55.12 0.67
N GLU A 27 -29.83 55.02 -0.46
CA GLU A 27 -28.56 54.29 -0.57
C GLU A 27 -27.47 54.95 0.27
N THR A 28 -27.35 56.27 0.24
CA THR A 28 -26.39 57.01 1.09
C THR A 28 -26.68 56.82 2.58
N LEU A 29 -27.94 56.92 2.99
CA LEU A 29 -28.35 56.67 4.36
C LEU A 29 -28.08 55.22 4.79
N LEU A 30 -28.39 54.25 3.92
CA LEU A 30 -28.09 52.84 4.19
C LEU A 30 -26.59 52.59 4.31
N ALA A 31 -25.78 53.20 3.45
CA ALA A 31 -24.33 53.12 3.55
C ALA A 31 -23.81 53.74 4.86
N HIS A 32 -24.37 54.87 5.28
CA HIS A 32 -24.03 55.55 6.53
C HIS A 32 -24.39 54.69 7.75
N LEU A 33 -25.63 54.18 7.79
CA LEU A 33 -26.11 53.31 8.87
C LEU A 33 -25.36 51.97 8.93
N ASN A 34 -25.03 51.38 7.77
CA ASN A 34 -24.22 50.15 7.73
C ASN A 34 -22.78 50.39 8.19
N ARG A 35 -22.26 51.62 8.03
CA ARG A 35 -20.94 52.02 8.52
C ARG A 35 -20.94 52.30 10.02
N GLU A 36 -21.94 53.01 10.52
CA GLU A 36 -22.12 53.36 11.95
C GLU A 36 -22.48 52.15 12.81
N HIS A 37 -23.39 51.30 12.33
CA HIS A 37 -23.87 50.14 13.07
C HIS A 37 -23.07 48.86 12.78
N GLY A 38 -22.11 48.91 11.86
CA GLY A 38 -21.40 47.74 11.34
C GLY A 38 -22.34 46.83 10.56
N SER A 39 -22.01 46.57 9.29
CA SER A 39 -22.86 45.84 8.35
C SER A 39 -23.27 44.41 8.77
N ALA A 40 -22.79 43.90 9.90
CA ALA A 40 -23.28 42.70 10.56
C ALA A 40 -22.93 42.74 12.06
N PRO A 41 -23.74 42.14 12.94
CA PRO A 41 -23.38 41.99 14.34
C PRO A 41 -22.05 41.24 14.46
N SER A 42 -21.09 41.77 15.23
CA SER A 42 -19.77 41.16 15.45
C SER A 42 -19.84 39.74 16.03
N LYS A 43 -21.00 39.36 16.57
CA LYS A 43 -21.29 38.07 17.19
C LYS A 43 -22.64 37.53 16.70
N LEU A 44 -22.62 36.44 15.95
CA LEU A 44 -23.79 35.72 15.47
C LEU A 44 -24.02 34.47 16.33
N THR A 45 -25.08 34.44 17.14
CA THR A 45 -25.46 33.24 17.89
C THR A 45 -26.52 32.43 17.16
N LEU A 46 -26.17 31.22 16.73
CA LEU A 46 -27.10 30.26 16.15
C LEU A 46 -27.64 29.31 17.22
N GLN A 47 -28.96 29.24 17.35
CA GLN A 47 -29.66 28.30 18.22
C GLN A 47 -30.24 27.17 17.37
N ARG A 48 -29.81 25.92 17.62
CA ARG A 48 -30.37 24.74 16.96
C ARG A 48 -31.17 23.91 17.96
N LYS A 49 -32.40 23.58 17.61
CA LYS A 49 -33.26 22.67 18.36
C LYS A 49 -33.33 21.35 17.62
N THR A 50 -33.17 20.24 18.33
CA THR A 50 -33.30 18.91 17.76
C THR A 50 -34.08 18.04 18.73
N ARG A 51 -35.17 17.46 18.24
CA ARG A 51 -36.05 16.59 19.02
C ARG A 51 -35.78 15.14 18.66
N SER A 52 -35.65 14.28 19.67
CA SER A 52 -35.50 12.83 19.49
C SER A 52 -36.44 12.11 20.46
N THR A 53 -37.00 10.97 20.06
CA THR A 53 -37.75 10.09 20.96
C THR A 53 -36.78 9.05 21.53
N LEU A 54 -36.77 8.90 22.85
CA LEU A 54 -36.01 7.87 23.54
C LEU A 54 -36.99 6.85 24.12
N ASN A 55 -36.83 5.59 23.72
CA ASN A 55 -37.62 4.49 24.25
C ASN A 55 -36.90 3.91 25.47
N ILE A 56 -37.51 4.00 26.63
CA ILE A 56 -36.96 3.48 27.88
C ILE A 56 -37.64 2.14 28.16
N PRO A 57 -36.89 1.02 28.16
CA PRO A 57 -37.42 -0.26 28.59
C PRO A 57 -37.73 -0.19 30.08
N SER A 58 -38.98 -0.46 30.46
CA SER A 58 -39.43 -0.46 31.86
C SER A 58 -39.60 -1.90 32.33
N THR A 59 -39.23 -2.17 33.59
CA THR A 59 -39.28 -3.48 34.27
C THR A 59 -40.67 -4.15 34.27
N GLY A 60 -41.74 -3.43 33.89
CA GLY A 60 -43.12 -3.95 33.79
C GLY A 60 -43.61 -4.27 32.38
N GLY A 61 -42.74 -4.49 31.40
CA GLY A 61 -43.08 -4.97 30.05
C GLY A 61 -43.66 -3.93 29.08
N LYS A 62 -43.93 -2.70 29.53
CA LYS A 62 -44.42 -1.58 28.71
C LYS A 62 -43.35 -0.49 28.64
N SER A 63 -42.75 -0.31 27.46
CA SER A 63 -41.76 0.73 27.22
C SER A 63 -42.40 2.12 27.22
N LYS A 64 -41.75 3.09 27.88
CA LYS A 64 -42.17 4.50 27.85
C LYS A 64 -41.35 5.24 26.80
N SER A 65 -42.01 5.97 25.92
CA SER A 65 -41.35 6.90 24.99
C SER A 65 -41.27 8.29 25.60
N VAL A 66 -40.07 8.85 25.71
CA VAL A 66 -39.84 10.22 26.17
C VAL A 66 -39.36 11.06 24.99
N GLN A 67 -40.01 12.20 24.74
CA GLN A 67 -39.54 13.15 23.74
C GLN A 67 -38.51 14.10 24.35
N ILE A 68 -37.27 14.02 23.86
CA ILE A 68 -36.14 14.82 24.34
C ILE A 68 -35.88 15.94 23.33
N GLU A 69 -35.92 17.20 23.79
CA GLU A 69 -35.49 18.35 23.00
C GLU A 69 -34.09 18.78 23.46
N VAL A 70 -33.10 18.66 22.58
CA VAL A 70 -31.75 19.20 22.81
C VAL A 70 -31.67 20.57 22.16
N ARG A 71 -31.24 21.57 22.94
CA ARG A 71 -31.04 22.95 22.48
C ARG A 71 -29.56 23.26 22.50
N LYS A 72 -28.95 23.43 21.32
CA LYS A 72 -27.52 23.76 21.17
C LYS A 72 -27.38 25.22 20.78
N LYS A 73 -26.53 25.95 21.52
CA LYS A 73 -26.09 27.30 21.21
C LYS A 73 -24.71 27.23 20.57
N ARG A 74 -24.56 27.80 19.37
CA ARG A 74 -23.25 28.06 18.74
C ARG A 74 -23.10 29.56 18.56
N THR A 75 -21.92 30.09 18.87
CA THR A 75 -21.65 31.52 18.73
C THR A 75 -20.48 31.70 17.79
N TYR A 76 -20.72 32.39 16.68
CA TYR A 76 -19.71 32.77 15.70
C TYR A 76 -19.35 34.23 15.93
N VAL A 77 -18.06 34.52 15.96
CA VAL A 77 -17.55 35.89 15.99
C VAL A 77 -17.11 36.19 14.56
N ASN A 78 -17.45 37.37 14.04
CA ASN A 78 -16.94 37.82 12.75
C ASN A 78 -15.44 38.06 12.89
N ARG A 79 -14.65 37.07 12.50
CA ARG A 79 -13.18 37.13 12.46
C ARG A 79 -12.81 38.15 11.39
N ASP A 80 -11.91 39.08 11.70
CA ASP A 80 -11.42 40.05 10.72
C ASP A 80 -10.88 39.33 9.48
N PRO A 81 -11.10 39.88 8.26
CA PRO A 81 -10.69 39.22 7.02
C PRO A 81 -9.19 38.91 6.96
N GLN A 82 -8.35 39.70 7.63
CA GLN A 82 -6.91 39.41 7.77
C GLN A 82 -6.62 38.15 8.59
N GLU A 83 -7.36 37.93 9.67
CA GLU A 83 -7.12 36.81 10.56
C GLU A 83 -7.74 35.51 10.00
N ALA A 84 -8.78 35.63 9.17
CA ALA A 84 -9.27 34.54 8.32
C ALA A 84 -8.22 34.13 7.27
N GLN A 85 -7.61 35.10 6.57
CA GLN A 85 -6.54 34.82 5.61
C GLN A 85 -5.30 34.19 6.25
N GLN A 86 -4.90 34.64 7.44
CA GLN A 86 -3.79 34.02 8.18
C GLN A 86 -4.12 32.59 8.63
N ALA A 87 -5.36 32.32 9.03
CA ALA A 87 -5.79 30.96 9.38
C ALA A 87 -5.79 30.04 8.15
N GLU A 88 -6.24 30.51 6.99
CA GLU A 88 -6.21 29.74 5.75
C GLU A 88 -4.78 29.44 5.29
N ALA A 89 -3.88 30.43 5.37
CA ALA A 89 -2.46 30.24 5.05
C ALA A 89 -1.78 29.25 6.00
N ALA A 90 -2.10 29.30 7.30
CA ALA A 90 -1.59 28.35 8.28
C ALA A 90 -2.13 26.93 8.05
N GLU A 91 -3.41 26.79 7.68
CA GLU A 91 -4.01 25.50 7.37
C GLU A 91 -3.45 24.90 6.07
N GLN A 92 -3.20 25.73 5.05
CA GLN A 92 -2.54 25.29 3.82
C GLN A 92 -1.10 24.83 4.10
N ALA A 93 -0.32 25.59 4.88
CA ALA A 93 1.03 25.20 5.25
C ALA A 93 1.07 23.87 6.03
N GLN A 94 0.09 23.64 6.92
CA GLN A 94 -0.02 22.36 7.64
C GLN A 94 -0.38 21.20 6.70
N ARG A 95 -1.32 21.42 5.77
CA ARG A 95 -1.71 20.39 4.79
C ARG A 95 -0.56 20.03 3.85
N GLU A 96 0.22 21.01 3.40
CA GLU A 96 1.41 20.78 2.56
C GLU A 96 2.49 20.01 3.32
N ALA A 97 2.75 20.36 4.59
CA ALA A 97 3.70 19.65 5.43
C ALA A 97 3.26 18.20 5.71
N GLU A 98 1.98 17.97 5.98
CA GLU A 98 1.42 16.63 6.19
C GLU A 98 1.49 15.79 4.89
N GLU A 99 1.20 16.39 3.74
CA GLU A 99 1.28 15.71 2.46
C GLU A 99 2.71 15.35 2.08
N GLN A 100 3.68 16.25 2.32
CA GLN A 100 5.10 15.96 2.13
C GLN A 100 5.57 14.81 3.02
N ALA A 101 5.25 14.86 4.32
CA ALA A 101 5.58 13.79 5.25
C ALA A 101 4.96 12.45 4.83
N ARG A 102 3.73 12.46 4.32
CA ARG A 102 3.06 11.25 3.82
C ARG A 102 3.74 10.71 2.56
N ARG A 103 4.13 11.55 1.62
CA ARG A 103 4.84 11.15 0.40
C ARG A 103 6.21 10.55 0.71
N GLU A 104 6.96 11.17 1.62
CA GLU A 104 8.27 10.65 2.06
C GLU A 104 8.15 9.30 2.77
N ALA A 105 7.16 9.14 3.66
CA ALA A 105 6.89 7.87 4.33
C ALA A 105 6.48 6.77 3.34
N GLU A 106 5.65 7.10 2.34
CA GLU A 106 5.25 6.15 1.29
C GLU A 106 6.43 5.74 0.41
N GLU A 107 7.29 6.69 0.03
CA GLU A 107 8.48 6.38 -0.78
C GLU A 107 9.48 5.50 -0.02
N LEU A 108 9.72 5.80 1.26
CA LEU A 108 10.57 4.96 2.12
C LEU A 108 10.02 3.55 2.26
N ALA A 109 8.72 3.40 2.52
CA ALA A 109 8.07 2.09 2.61
C ALA A 109 8.18 1.30 1.30
N LYS A 110 8.04 1.98 0.15
CA LYS A 110 8.16 1.35 -1.16
C LYS A 110 9.59 0.89 -1.44
N ARG A 111 10.60 1.72 -1.13
CA ARG A 111 12.02 1.36 -1.27
C ARG A 111 12.40 0.19 -0.37
N GLU A 112 11.92 0.16 0.88
CA GLU A 112 12.19 -0.96 1.80
C GLU A 112 11.52 -2.25 1.32
N ALA A 113 10.27 -2.19 0.84
CA ALA A 113 9.56 -3.34 0.30
C ALA A 113 10.20 -3.87 -0.99
N GLU A 114 10.73 -3.00 -1.85
CA GLU A 114 11.47 -3.39 -3.05
C GLU A 114 12.83 -4.02 -2.69
N ALA A 115 13.57 -3.43 -1.75
CA ALA A 115 14.83 -4.00 -1.26
C ALA A 115 14.64 -5.39 -0.63
N LYS A 116 13.58 -5.60 0.16
CA LYS A 116 13.25 -6.91 0.72
C LYS A 116 12.92 -7.94 -0.35
N ARG A 117 12.13 -7.58 -1.37
CA ARG A 117 11.81 -8.48 -2.49
C ARG A 117 13.05 -8.85 -3.29
N ALA A 118 13.93 -7.87 -3.56
CA ALA A 118 15.19 -8.11 -4.26
C ALA A 118 16.11 -9.05 -3.47
N ALA A 119 16.23 -8.85 -2.16
CA ALA A 119 17.03 -9.71 -1.29
C ALA A 119 16.47 -11.14 -1.21
N GLU A 120 15.15 -11.31 -1.09
CA GLU A 120 14.51 -12.62 -1.08
C GLU A 120 14.70 -13.36 -2.42
N GLU A 121 14.58 -12.64 -3.54
CA GLU A 121 14.80 -13.22 -4.86
C GLU A 121 16.27 -13.64 -5.07
N GLN A 122 17.23 -12.82 -4.64
CA GLN A 122 18.65 -13.17 -4.67
C GLN A 122 18.94 -14.40 -3.82
N ALA A 123 18.44 -14.45 -2.59
CA ALA A 123 18.60 -15.61 -1.70
C ALA A 123 18.01 -16.89 -2.32
N LYS A 124 16.85 -16.80 -2.98
CA LYS A 124 16.24 -17.94 -3.67
C LYS A 124 17.06 -18.40 -4.88
N ARG A 125 17.63 -17.47 -5.65
CA ARG A 125 18.50 -17.79 -6.80
C ARG A 125 19.80 -18.46 -6.34
N GLU A 126 20.44 -17.94 -5.30
CA GLU A 126 21.65 -18.52 -4.71
C GLU A 126 21.37 -19.92 -4.14
N ALA A 127 20.27 -20.10 -3.39
CA ALA A 127 19.89 -21.42 -2.88
C ALA A 127 19.62 -22.44 -4.01
N ALA A 128 18.98 -22.02 -5.10
CA ALA A 128 18.75 -22.87 -6.26
C ALA A 128 20.06 -23.24 -7.00
N GLU A 129 21.01 -22.31 -7.11
CA GLU A 129 22.32 -22.54 -7.74
C GLU A 129 23.18 -23.50 -6.90
N ILE A 130 23.21 -23.30 -5.58
CA ILE A 130 23.89 -24.20 -4.64
C ILE A 130 23.26 -25.61 -4.70
N ALA A 131 21.93 -25.71 -4.72
CA ALA A 131 21.25 -27.00 -4.81
C ALA A 131 21.59 -27.74 -6.13
N LYS A 132 21.60 -27.01 -7.26
CA LYS A 132 21.97 -27.58 -8.57
C LYS A 132 23.44 -28.00 -8.63
N ARG A 133 24.34 -27.24 -8.00
CA ARG A 133 25.76 -27.60 -7.90
C ARG A 133 25.96 -28.84 -7.05
N ASN A 134 25.29 -28.92 -5.89
CA ASN A 134 25.37 -30.07 -4.99
C ASN A 134 24.81 -31.34 -5.64
N SER A 135 23.70 -31.25 -6.39
CA SER A 135 23.16 -32.40 -7.11
C SER A 135 24.08 -32.87 -8.24
N ALA A 136 24.63 -31.95 -9.03
CA ALA A 136 25.59 -32.27 -10.10
C ALA A 136 26.89 -32.88 -9.55
N GLU A 137 27.35 -32.43 -8.38
CA GLU A 137 28.53 -32.98 -7.71
C GLU A 137 28.27 -34.39 -7.16
N LYS A 138 27.11 -34.61 -6.51
CA LYS A 138 26.69 -35.94 -6.05
C LYS A 138 26.51 -36.94 -7.20
N GLU A 139 25.98 -36.48 -8.34
CA GLU A 139 25.82 -37.32 -9.54
C GLU A 139 27.19 -37.69 -10.13
N LYS A 140 28.13 -36.75 -10.22
CA LYS A 140 29.51 -37.03 -10.64
C LYS A 140 30.21 -38.03 -9.73
N VAL A 141 30.11 -37.87 -8.41
CA VAL A 141 30.72 -38.77 -7.43
C VAL A 141 30.08 -40.16 -7.47
N THR A 142 28.76 -40.26 -7.64
CA THR A 142 28.05 -41.54 -7.78
C THR A 142 28.41 -42.27 -9.07
N ASN A 143 28.52 -41.56 -10.20
CA ASN A 143 28.95 -42.16 -11.46
C ASN A 143 30.42 -42.60 -11.43
N GLN A 144 31.31 -41.85 -10.78
CA GLN A 144 32.71 -42.28 -10.61
C GLN A 144 32.82 -43.49 -9.69
N HIS A 145 32.07 -43.53 -8.59
CA HIS A 145 32.08 -44.66 -7.66
C HIS A 145 31.48 -45.93 -8.28
N THR A 146 30.43 -45.82 -9.10
CA THR A 146 29.85 -46.97 -9.80
C THR A 146 30.75 -47.46 -10.95
N ASP A 147 31.44 -46.58 -11.67
CA ASP A 147 32.45 -46.96 -12.67
C ASP A 147 33.69 -47.63 -12.02
N GLU A 148 34.20 -47.11 -10.90
CA GLU A 148 35.31 -47.73 -10.15
C GLU A 148 34.95 -49.11 -9.59
N MET A 149 33.73 -49.31 -9.09
CA MET A 149 33.30 -50.60 -8.53
C MET A 149 33.00 -51.65 -9.61
N THR A 150 32.57 -51.24 -10.81
CA THR A 150 32.25 -52.18 -11.91
C THR A 150 33.44 -52.52 -12.79
N LYS A 151 34.48 -51.67 -12.87
CA LYS A 151 35.73 -51.94 -13.59
C LYS A 151 36.47 -53.23 -13.19
N PRO A 152 36.72 -53.52 -11.90
CA PRO A 152 37.45 -54.73 -11.50
C PRO A 152 36.60 -56.00 -11.75
N ALA A 153 35.28 -55.92 -11.53
CA ALA A 153 34.37 -57.04 -11.77
C ALA A 153 34.25 -57.41 -13.26
N GLN A 154 34.20 -56.41 -14.14
CA GLN A 154 34.20 -56.65 -15.59
C GLN A 154 35.56 -57.11 -16.11
N ALA A 155 36.67 -56.58 -15.59
CA ALA A 155 38.01 -57.02 -15.94
C ALA A 155 38.28 -58.48 -15.52
N GLU A 156 37.80 -58.89 -14.33
CA GLU A 156 37.93 -60.28 -13.86
C GLU A 156 37.08 -61.26 -14.69
N LYS A 157 35.86 -60.86 -15.05
CA LYS A 157 34.99 -61.64 -15.94
C LYS A 157 35.62 -61.84 -17.32
N ALA A 158 36.17 -60.78 -17.91
CA ALA A 158 36.87 -60.85 -19.20
C ALA A 158 38.12 -61.74 -19.12
N ARG A 159 38.87 -61.72 -18.01
CA ARG A 159 40.05 -62.58 -17.82
C ARG A 159 39.68 -64.06 -17.73
N ARG A 160 38.61 -64.40 -17.00
CA ARG A 160 38.10 -65.78 -16.90
C ARG A 160 37.58 -66.30 -18.25
N GLU A 161 36.93 -65.44 -19.03
CA GLU A 161 36.45 -65.80 -20.37
C GLU A 161 37.61 -66.04 -21.36
N ALA A 162 38.66 -65.22 -21.31
CA ALA A 162 39.88 -65.42 -22.09
C ALA A 162 40.60 -66.72 -21.73
N GLU A 163 40.70 -67.04 -20.43
CA GLU A 163 41.30 -68.28 -19.95
C GLU A 163 40.49 -69.52 -20.37
N ALA A 164 39.15 -69.45 -20.29
CA ALA A 164 38.26 -70.49 -20.76
C ALA A 164 38.35 -70.71 -22.29
N ALA A 165 38.46 -69.63 -23.06
CA ALA A 165 38.66 -69.69 -24.50
C ALA A 165 40.01 -70.32 -24.86
N GLU A 166 41.07 -70.02 -24.11
CA GLU A 166 42.38 -70.62 -24.31
C GLU A 166 42.39 -72.12 -23.96
N LEU A 167 41.74 -72.52 -22.86
CA LEU A 167 41.54 -73.93 -22.50
C LEU A 167 40.77 -74.68 -23.59
N LYS A 168 39.74 -74.07 -24.18
CA LYS A 168 38.99 -74.65 -25.31
C LYS A 168 39.85 -74.78 -26.57
N ARG A 169 40.70 -73.79 -26.87
CA ARG A 169 41.68 -73.85 -27.98
C ARG A 169 42.73 -74.93 -27.75
N LYS A 170 43.24 -75.09 -26.53
CA LYS A 170 44.24 -76.10 -26.14
C LYS A 170 43.64 -77.51 -26.08
N ALA A 171 42.34 -77.64 -25.78
CA ALA A 171 41.60 -78.89 -25.88
C ALA A 171 41.36 -79.28 -27.35
N GLY A 172 40.98 -78.33 -28.22
CA GLY A 172 40.84 -78.57 -29.66
C GLY A 172 42.16 -78.94 -30.35
N ARG A 173 43.29 -78.41 -29.87
CA ARG A 173 44.63 -78.79 -30.36
C ARG A 173 45.09 -80.19 -29.92
N ARG A 174 44.45 -80.80 -28.91
CA ARG A 174 44.74 -82.16 -28.44
C ARG A 174 43.90 -83.25 -29.13
N SER A 175 42.90 -82.87 -29.95
CA SER A 175 41.99 -83.80 -30.61
C SER A 175 42.21 -83.94 -32.12
N THR A 176 43.37 -83.55 -32.66
CA THR A 176 43.72 -83.78 -34.07
C THR A 176 44.89 -84.77 -34.16
N PRO A 177 44.67 -86.05 -34.52
CA PRO A 177 45.76 -86.91 -34.95
C PRO A 177 46.14 -86.50 -36.38
N GLN A 178 47.35 -86.00 -36.55
CA GLN A 178 47.91 -85.67 -37.85
C GLN A 178 48.20 -86.97 -38.61
N GLY A 179 47.29 -87.32 -39.53
CA GLY A 179 47.55 -88.32 -40.54
C GLY A 179 48.64 -87.87 -41.52
N GLY A 180 49.50 -88.81 -41.91
CA GLY A 180 50.34 -88.73 -43.09
C GLY A 180 51.78 -89.20 -42.85
N LYS A 181 52.20 -90.30 -43.49
CA LYS A 181 52.69 -90.29 -44.88
C LYS A 181 53.02 -91.71 -45.36
N LYS A 182 52.64 -91.95 -46.61
CA LYS A 182 53.00 -93.10 -47.46
C LYS A 182 54.52 -93.26 -47.55
N THR A 183 54.99 -94.50 -47.45
CA THR A 183 56.26 -94.94 -48.06
C THR A 183 55.91 -95.78 -49.29
N PRO A 184 56.53 -95.55 -50.45
CA PRO A 184 56.48 -96.51 -51.56
C PRO A 184 57.71 -97.42 -51.46
N ASN A 185 57.54 -98.74 -51.57
CA ASN A 185 58.64 -99.59 -52.02
C ASN A 185 58.16 -100.94 -52.58
N ALA A 186 58.81 -101.29 -53.70
CA ALA A 186 58.90 -102.59 -54.39
C ALA A 186 57.61 -103.21 -54.95
#